data_AF-A0A356GDX1-F1
#
_entry.id   AF-A0A356GDX1-F1
#
_cell.length_a   1.000
_cell.length_b   1.000
_cell.length_c   1.000
_cell.angle_alpha   90.00
_cell.angle_beta   90.00
_cell.angle_gamma   90.00
#
_symmetry.space_group_name_H-M   'P 1'
#
loop_
_entity.id
_entity.type
_entity.pdbx_description
1 polymer ?
#
loop_
_entity_poly.entity_id
_entity_poly.type
_entity_poly.pdbx_seq_one_letter_code
_entity_poly.pdbx_strand_id
1 'polypeptide(L)'
;MEEIARNIEKLIETLNENSIPNWITIVGLLGPIFISILVWWLSNRQNKIHTQLEQQINDNNDKLQIAISDQQIKAQMHGDFLKIYDDFCYAQSTINGAMNQVHIIFSNFTCYNAPNMPTQWSNSINTATNVITQALNRAKLLLPKSDQELRSRLELILEKYKKLNTDFITYYNSGQAFTVSNNAWNTISPAYRINIGDYSALTSNFNAYDAFLKLCANETTEAINNTILEILSLFEYDKFDKYFEPYLQTNYLEKENQNGSN
;
A
#
# COMPACT_ATOMS: atom_id res chain seq x y z
N MET A 1 -12.90 57.00 92.24
CA MET A 1 -11.98 55.88 92.55
C MET A 1 -12.75 54.67 93.10
N GLU A 2 -13.77 54.83 93.94
CA GLU A 2 -14.64 53.71 94.38
C GLU A 2 -15.52 53.10 93.27
N GLU A 3 -15.97 53.90 92.30
CA GLU A 3 -16.81 53.41 91.20
C GLU A 3 -16.03 52.54 90.19
N ILE A 4 -14.72 52.79 90.05
CA ILE A 4 -13.81 52.00 89.21
C ILE A 4 -13.51 50.66 89.88
N ALA A 5 -13.31 50.65 91.21
CA ALA A 5 -13.11 49.42 91.97
C ALA A 5 -14.33 48.49 91.91
N ARG A 6 -15.54 49.04 92.03
CA ARG A 6 -16.79 48.26 91.99
C ARG A 6 -17.11 47.67 90.61
N ASN A 7 -16.71 48.36 89.54
CA ASN A 7 -16.84 47.86 88.18
C ASN A 7 -15.83 46.75 87.87
N ILE A 8 -14.63 46.82 88.47
CA ILE A 8 -13.61 45.76 88.37
C ILE A 8 -14.06 44.51 89.15
N GLU A 9 -14.63 44.66 90.35
CA GLU A 9 -15.18 43.53 91.12
C GLU A 9 -16.32 42.83 90.38
N LYS A 10 -17.26 43.57 89.79
CA LYS A 10 -18.32 42.96 88.96
C LYS A 10 -17.79 42.25 87.73
N LEU A 11 -16.73 42.77 87.10
CA LEU A 11 -16.08 42.13 85.96
C LEU A 11 -15.40 40.81 86.37
N ILE A 12 -14.76 40.78 87.54
CA ILE A 12 -14.12 39.59 88.11
C ILE A 12 -15.18 38.54 88.50
N GLU A 13 -16.29 38.98 89.09
CA GLU A 13 -17.40 38.10 89.49
C GLU A 13 -18.09 37.47 88.27
N THR A 14 -18.31 38.26 87.20
CA THR A 14 -18.89 37.75 85.95
C THR A 14 -17.93 36.82 85.19
N LEU A 15 -16.61 37.02 85.32
CA LEU A 15 -15.60 36.13 84.71
C LEU A 15 -15.54 34.77 85.42
N ASN A 16 -15.84 34.72 86.72
CA ASN A 16 -15.75 33.50 87.52
C ASN A 16 -16.98 32.59 87.35
N GLU A 17 -18.14 33.14 86.97
CA GLU A 17 -19.37 32.36 86.74
C GLU A 17 -19.44 31.68 85.37
N ASN A 18 -18.63 32.09 84.39
CA ASN A 18 -18.61 31.50 83.04
C ASN A 18 -17.21 31.05 82.63
N SER A 19 -16.56 30.26 83.49
CA SER A 19 -15.34 29.56 83.09
C SER A 19 -15.69 28.51 82.03
N ILE A 20 -15.63 28.90 80.75
CA ILE A 20 -15.52 27.94 79.65
C ILE A 20 -14.37 27.00 80.05
N PRO A 21 -14.63 25.69 80.20
CA PRO A 21 -13.63 24.76 80.69
C PRO A 21 -12.34 24.90 79.88
N ASN A 22 -11.18 25.01 80.55
CA ASN A 22 -9.90 25.27 79.89
C ASN A 22 -9.62 24.32 78.71
N TRP A 23 -10.17 23.10 78.73
CA TRP A 23 -10.06 22.15 77.62
C TRP A 23 -10.82 22.60 76.35
N ILE A 24 -11.96 23.28 76.45
CA ILE A 24 -12.70 23.83 75.29
C ILE A 24 -11.91 24.98 74.66
N THR A 25 -11.28 25.83 75.47
CA THR A 25 -10.40 26.90 74.99
C THR A 25 -9.15 26.34 74.30
N ILE A 26 -8.53 25.29 74.87
CA ILE A 26 -7.38 24.60 74.28
C ILE A 26 -7.77 23.89 72.96
N VAL A 27 -8.92 23.21 72.91
CA VAL A 27 -9.43 22.55 71.69
C VAL A 27 -9.87 23.57 70.64
N GLY A 28 -10.46 24.69 71.02
CA GLY A 28 -10.84 25.78 70.11
C GLY A 28 -9.65 26.49 69.48
N LEU A 29 -8.52 26.57 70.20
CA LEU A 29 -7.30 27.24 69.73
C LEU A 29 -6.35 26.30 68.98
N LEU A 30 -6.23 25.03 69.40
CA LEU A 30 -5.37 24.03 68.75
C LEU A 30 -6.08 23.20 67.68
N GLY A 31 -7.40 23.02 67.76
CA GLY A 31 -8.19 22.26 66.78
C GLY A 31 -8.02 22.76 65.34
N PRO A 32 -8.13 24.07 65.06
CA PRO A 32 -7.89 24.62 63.73
C PRO A 32 -6.45 24.39 63.23
N ILE A 33 -5.46 24.41 64.13
CA ILE A 33 -4.05 24.17 63.80
C ILE A 33 -3.82 22.71 63.40
N PHE A 34 -4.37 21.76 64.17
CA PHE A 34 -4.30 20.33 63.85
C PHE A 34 -5.02 19.99 62.54
N ILE A 35 -6.20 20.55 62.31
CA ILE A 35 -6.93 20.37 61.04
C ILE A 35 -6.12 20.93 59.87
N SER A 36 -5.50 22.10 60.03
CA SER A 36 -4.66 22.71 58.99
C SER A 36 -3.43 21.84 58.65
N ILE A 37 -2.79 21.24 59.65
CA ILE A 37 -1.66 20.31 59.45
C ILE A 37 -2.13 19.02 58.75
N LEU A 38 -3.29 18.48 59.14
CA LEU A 38 -3.86 17.28 58.54
C LEU A 38 -4.23 17.51 57.07
N VAL A 39 -4.87 18.66 56.78
CA VAL A 39 -5.22 19.07 55.41
C VAL A 39 -3.97 19.31 54.57
N TRP A 40 -2.95 19.97 55.12
CA TRP A 40 -1.66 20.15 54.44
C TRP A 40 -0.99 18.81 54.13
N TRP A 41 -0.99 17.87 55.08
CA TRP A 41 -0.42 16.53 54.88
C TRP A 41 -1.18 15.71 53.82
N LEU A 42 -2.52 15.72 53.88
CA LEU A 42 -3.38 15.07 52.88
C LEU A 42 -3.19 15.69 51.51
N SER A 43 -3.13 17.02 51.41
CA SER A 43 -2.89 17.76 50.18
C SER A 43 -1.52 17.41 49.59
N ASN A 44 -0.46 17.40 50.41
CA ASN A 44 0.88 17.07 49.95
C ASN A 44 1.00 15.60 49.48
N ARG A 45 0.28 14.68 50.14
CA ARG A 45 0.19 13.27 49.72
C ARG A 45 -0.60 13.11 48.42
N GLN A 46 -1.74 13.78 48.29
CA GLN A 46 -2.54 13.79 47.06
C GLN A 46 -1.76 14.39 45.89
N ASN A 47 -1.03 15.48 46.11
CA ASN A 47 -0.23 16.12 45.06
C ASN A 47 0.88 15.18 44.54
N LYS A 48 1.57 14.47 45.45
CA LYS A 48 2.56 13.44 45.04
C LYS A 48 1.93 12.31 44.23
N ILE A 49 0.75 11.82 44.63
CA ILE A 49 0.04 10.77 43.91
C ILE A 49 -0.42 11.28 42.53
N HIS A 50 -0.93 12.51 42.45
CA HIS A 50 -1.31 13.14 41.18
C HIS A 50 -0.12 13.28 40.23
N THR A 51 1.03 13.76 40.70
CA THR A 51 2.24 13.87 39.86
C THR A 51 2.73 12.50 39.37
N GLN A 52 2.67 11.46 40.21
CA GLN A 52 3.03 10.09 39.81
C GLN A 52 2.07 9.53 38.76
N LEU A 53 0.77 9.77 38.91
CA LEU A 53 -0.25 9.39 37.91
C LEU A 53 -0.05 10.12 36.60
N GLU A 54 0.21 11.43 36.63
CA GLU A 54 0.50 12.22 35.42
C GLU A 54 1.74 11.72 34.69
N GLN A 55 2.81 11.38 35.42
CA GLN A 55 4.01 10.76 34.83
C GLN A 55 3.70 9.41 34.19
N GLN A 56 2.96 8.54 34.86
CA GLN A 56 2.58 7.23 34.30
C GLN A 56 1.67 7.37 33.06
N ILE A 57 0.75 8.33 33.06
CA ILE A 57 -0.12 8.61 31.91
C ILE A 57 0.72 9.12 30.73
N ASN A 58 1.66 10.03 30.96
CA ASN A 58 2.53 10.54 29.90
C ASN A 58 3.44 9.45 29.34
N ASP A 59 4.11 8.66 30.18
CA ASP A 59 4.97 7.55 29.74
C ASP A 59 4.17 6.51 28.94
N ASN A 60 2.93 6.22 29.33
CA ASN A 60 2.06 5.30 28.60
C ASN A 60 1.58 5.90 27.28
N ASN A 61 1.27 7.20 27.24
CA ASN A 61 0.91 7.90 26.00
C ASN A 61 2.08 7.93 25.01
N ASP A 62 3.31 8.16 25.47
CA ASP A 62 4.50 8.15 24.61
C ASP A 62 4.74 6.76 24.03
N LYS A 63 4.64 5.70 24.85
CA LYS A 63 4.72 4.31 24.38
C LYS A 63 3.62 3.97 23.38
N LEU A 64 2.39 4.42 23.62
CA LEU A 64 1.27 4.22 22.70
C LEU A 64 1.48 4.97 21.38
N GLN A 65 2.00 6.20 21.41
CA GLN A 65 2.31 6.95 20.19
C GLN A 65 3.39 6.27 19.35
N ILE A 66 4.45 5.76 19.99
CA ILE A 66 5.49 4.98 19.30
C ILE A 66 4.88 3.73 18.67
N ALA A 67 4.09 2.96 19.43
CA ALA A 67 3.44 1.76 18.92
C ALA A 67 2.48 2.05 17.75
N ILE A 68 1.70 3.13 17.82
CA ILE A 68 0.82 3.58 16.73
C ILE A 68 1.66 3.97 15.51
N SER A 69 2.75 4.71 15.70
CA SER A 69 3.64 5.12 14.60
C SER A 69 4.28 3.92 13.91
N ASP A 70 4.77 2.96 14.69
CA ASP A 70 5.36 1.72 14.16
C ASP A 70 4.32 0.92 13.38
N GLN A 71 3.10 0.83 13.89
CA GLN A 71 1.99 0.17 13.19
C GLN A 71 1.61 0.89 11.88
N GLN A 72 1.62 2.22 11.87
CA GLN A 72 1.39 3.00 10.65
C GLN A 72 2.48 2.79 9.60
N ILE A 73 3.75 2.79 10.00
CA ILE A 73 4.88 2.50 9.11
C ILE A 73 4.74 1.09 8.53
N LYS A 74 4.41 0.10 9.37
CA LYS A 74 4.17 -1.29 8.95
C LYS A 74 3.03 -1.39 7.93
N ALA A 75 1.91 -0.73 8.19
CA ALA A 75 0.78 -0.69 7.26
C ALA A 75 1.14 -0.02 5.93
N GLN A 76 1.93 1.07 5.97
CA GLN A 76 2.42 1.74 4.77
C GLN A 76 3.34 0.83 3.96
N MET A 77 4.31 0.16 4.59
CA MET A 77 5.21 -0.77 3.91
C MET A 77 4.46 -1.93 3.26
N HIS A 78 3.48 -2.49 3.97
CA HIS A 78 2.61 -3.53 3.41
C HIS A 78 1.84 -3.02 2.16
N GLY A 79 1.30 -1.80 2.23
CA GLY A 79 0.65 -1.15 1.08
C GLY A 79 1.61 -0.93 -0.11
N ASP A 80 2.87 -0.59 0.16
CA ASP A 80 3.88 -0.43 -0.89
C ASP A 80 4.25 -1.77 -1.54
N PHE A 81 4.34 -2.86 -0.77
CA PHE A 81 4.58 -4.20 -1.32
C PHE A 81 3.39 -4.70 -2.16
N LEU A 82 2.16 -4.49 -1.70
CA LEU A 82 0.95 -4.76 -2.48
C LEU A 82 0.98 -4.01 -3.80
N LYS A 83 1.35 -2.73 -3.79
CA LYS A 83 1.45 -1.94 -5.01
C LYS A 83 2.48 -2.47 -5.99
N ILE A 84 3.63 -2.94 -5.52
CA ILE A 84 4.64 -3.59 -6.38
C ILE A 84 4.06 -4.84 -7.02
N TYR A 85 3.41 -5.70 -6.22
CA TYR A 85 2.75 -6.91 -6.70
C TYR A 85 1.70 -6.58 -7.77
N ASP A 86 0.80 -5.63 -7.49
CA ASP A 86 -0.26 -5.19 -8.39
C ASP A 86 0.29 -4.62 -9.70
N ASP A 87 1.37 -3.82 -9.66
CA ASP A 87 2.02 -3.25 -10.85
C ASP A 87 2.54 -4.37 -11.79
N PHE A 88 3.04 -5.48 -11.24
CA PHE A 88 3.47 -6.66 -12.00
C PHE A 88 2.29 -7.50 -12.52
N CYS A 89 1.24 -7.70 -11.72
CA CYS A 89 0.01 -8.36 -12.16
C CYS A 89 -0.72 -7.57 -13.27
N TYR A 90 -0.69 -6.23 -13.20
CA TYR A 90 -1.19 -5.37 -14.27
C TYR A 90 -0.45 -5.63 -15.59
N ALA A 91 0.88 -5.74 -15.53
CA ALA A 91 1.66 -6.08 -16.71
C ALA A 91 1.24 -7.45 -17.26
N GLN A 92 1.20 -8.49 -16.41
CA GLN A 92 0.75 -9.83 -16.79
C GLN A 92 -0.61 -9.78 -17.52
N SER A 93 -1.58 -9.08 -16.94
CA SER A 93 -2.92 -8.91 -17.52
C SER A 93 -2.87 -8.24 -18.89
N THR A 94 -2.00 -7.25 -19.05
CA THR A 94 -1.79 -6.54 -20.34
C THR A 94 -1.45 -7.53 -21.45
N ILE A 95 -0.49 -8.44 -21.24
CA ILE A 95 -0.05 -9.37 -22.31
C ILE A 95 -0.92 -10.63 -22.41
N ASN A 96 -1.65 -10.98 -21.36
CA ASN A 96 -2.53 -12.15 -21.35
C ASN A 96 -3.61 -12.04 -22.45
N GLY A 97 -4.11 -10.84 -22.73
CA GLY A 97 -5.06 -10.61 -23.83
C GLY A 97 -4.48 -10.85 -25.24
N ALA A 98 -3.15 -10.84 -25.40
CA ALA A 98 -2.48 -11.12 -26.67
C ALA A 98 -2.09 -12.60 -26.83
N MET A 99 -2.25 -13.41 -25.77
CA MET A 99 -1.87 -14.82 -25.76
C MET A 99 -2.60 -15.56 -26.89
N ASN A 100 -1.82 -16.19 -27.77
CA ASN A 100 -2.27 -16.90 -28.97
C ASN A 100 -3.00 -16.03 -30.01
N GLN A 101 -2.95 -14.71 -29.88
CA GLN A 101 -3.68 -13.75 -30.72
C GLN A 101 -2.76 -12.73 -31.42
N VAL A 102 -1.44 -12.90 -31.36
CA VAL A 102 -0.47 -11.96 -31.94
C VAL A 102 -0.71 -11.72 -33.44
N HIS A 103 -0.98 -12.78 -34.20
CA HIS A 103 -1.30 -12.66 -35.62
C HIS A 103 -2.61 -11.89 -35.88
N ILE A 104 -3.60 -11.97 -34.97
CA ILE A 104 -4.84 -11.19 -35.05
C ILE A 104 -4.52 -9.71 -34.85
N ILE A 105 -3.70 -9.37 -33.86
CA ILE A 105 -3.27 -7.99 -33.58
C ILE A 105 -2.62 -7.38 -34.81
N PHE A 106 -1.65 -8.08 -35.41
CA PHE A 106 -0.95 -7.63 -36.61
C PHE A 106 -1.75 -7.84 -37.91
N SER A 107 -2.95 -8.40 -37.86
CA SER A 107 -3.80 -8.51 -39.04
C SER A 107 -4.67 -7.28 -39.26
N ASN A 108 -4.80 -6.39 -38.26
CA ASN A 108 -5.78 -5.31 -38.24
C ASN A 108 -5.15 -3.91 -38.19
N PHE A 109 -4.91 -3.34 -39.37
CA PHE A 109 -4.32 -2.00 -39.53
C PHE A 109 -5.33 -0.87 -39.70
N THR A 110 -6.64 -1.16 -39.71
CA THR A 110 -7.67 -0.15 -39.96
C THR A 110 -8.70 -0.13 -38.85
N CYS A 111 -8.92 1.04 -38.28
CA CYS A 111 -10.04 1.30 -37.39
C CYS A 111 -10.56 2.71 -37.65
N TYR A 112 -11.88 2.81 -37.82
CA TYR A 112 -12.54 4.09 -38.03
C TYR A 112 -12.43 4.92 -36.73
N ASN A 113 -11.76 6.08 -36.79
CA ASN A 113 -11.58 7.03 -35.68
C ASN A 113 -10.86 6.49 -34.42
N ALA A 114 -9.99 5.48 -34.56
CA ALA A 114 -9.17 4.97 -33.46
C ALA A 114 -7.72 4.66 -33.93
N PRO A 115 -6.75 4.44 -33.02
CA PRO A 115 -5.44 3.89 -33.36
C PRO A 115 -5.57 2.42 -33.76
N ASN A 116 -4.85 1.96 -34.78
CA ASN A 116 -4.90 0.56 -35.22
C ASN A 116 -4.45 -0.41 -34.11
N MET A 117 -4.86 -1.68 -34.21
CA MET A 117 -4.59 -2.67 -33.14
C MET A 117 -3.08 -2.77 -32.81
N PRO A 118 -2.15 -2.84 -33.80
CA PRO A 118 -0.72 -2.84 -33.50
C PRO A 118 -0.26 -1.63 -32.68
N THR A 119 -0.76 -0.43 -32.99
CA THR A 119 -0.43 0.80 -32.24
C THR A 119 -0.95 0.73 -30.80
N GLN A 120 -2.21 0.30 -30.61
CA GLN A 120 -2.80 0.17 -29.27
C GLN A 120 -2.01 -0.81 -28.40
N TRP A 121 -1.65 -1.96 -28.96
CA TRP A 121 -0.89 -2.99 -28.26
C TRP A 121 0.54 -2.56 -27.97
N SER A 122 1.22 -1.93 -28.94
CA SER A 122 2.55 -1.35 -28.72
C SER A 122 2.56 -0.34 -27.58
N ASN A 123 1.57 0.56 -27.53
CA ASN A 123 1.42 1.54 -26.45
C ASN A 123 1.15 0.86 -25.09
N SER A 124 0.32 -0.19 -25.09
CA SER A 124 -0.03 -0.93 -23.86
C SER A 124 1.17 -1.68 -23.29
N ILE A 125 1.92 -2.39 -24.14
CA ILE A 125 3.15 -3.10 -23.74
C ILE A 125 4.21 -2.11 -23.24
N ASN A 126 4.39 -0.97 -23.91
CA ASN A 126 5.31 0.07 -23.48
C ASN A 126 4.91 0.67 -22.12
N THR A 127 3.61 0.92 -21.92
CA THR A 127 3.07 1.40 -20.64
C THR A 127 3.32 0.39 -19.52
N ALA A 128 2.99 -0.89 -19.74
CA ALA A 128 3.26 -1.97 -18.80
C ALA A 128 4.75 -2.07 -18.45
N THR A 129 5.63 -1.97 -19.45
CA THR A 129 7.09 -1.99 -19.26
C THR A 129 7.56 -0.86 -18.35
N ASN A 130 7.02 0.35 -18.53
CA ASN A 130 7.34 1.51 -17.68
C ASN A 130 6.83 1.34 -16.25
N VAL A 131 5.61 0.81 -16.08
CA VAL A 131 5.01 0.52 -14.77
C VAL A 131 5.89 -0.46 -13.98
N ILE A 132 6.23 -1.62 -14.56
CA ILE A 132 7.07 -2.61 -13.85
C ILE A 132 8.52 -2.16 -13.67
N THR A 133 9.03 -1.27 -14.52
CA THR A 133 10.34 -0.62 -14.29
C THR A 133 10.31 0.22 -13.02
N GLN A 134 9.25 1.01 -12.81
CA GLN A 134 9.08 1.79 -11.58
C GLN A 134 8.86 0.89 -10.37
N ALA A 135 8.05 -0.17 -10.51
CA ALA A 135 7.81 -1.15 -9.46
C ALA A 135 9.11 -1.84 -9.04
N LEU A 136 9.96 -2.25 -9.99
CA LEU A 136 11.28 -2.81 -9.69
C LEU A 136 12.18 -1.82 -8.94
N ASN A 137 12.18 -0.54 -9.34
CA ASN A 137 12.95 0.48 -8.64
C ASN A 137 12.45 0.66 -7.19
N ARG A 138 11.14 0.63 -6.95
CA ARG A 138 10.56 0.62 -5.59
C ARG A 138 10.95 -0.63 -4.81
N ALA A 139 10.85 -1.81 -5.44
CA ALA A 139 11.26 -3.07 -4.83
C ALA A 139 12.73 -3.05 -4.41
N LYS A 140 13.62 -2.47 -5.22
CA LYS A 140 15.04 -2.32 -4.88
C LYS A 140 15.30 -1.46 -3.65
N LEU A 141 14.42 -0.48 -3.37
CA LEU A 141 14.50 0.40 -2.21
C LEU A 141 13.89 -0.23 -0.95
N LEU A 142 12.75 -0.93 -1.11
CA LEU A 142 11.93 -1.39 0.02
C LEU A 142 12.25 -2.81 0.48
N LEU A 143 12.61 -3.71 -0.44
CA LEU A 143 12.94 -5.09 -0.07
C LEU A 143 14.26 -5.12 0.71
N PRO A 144 14.42 -6.01 1.69
CA PRO A 144 15.72 -6.29 2.29
C PRO A 144 16.76 -6.65 1.21
N LYS A 145 18.02 -6.25 1.41
CA LYS A 145 19.11 -6.61 0.48
C LYS A 145 19.38 -8.13 0.43
N SER A 146 18.97 -8.84 1.48
CA SER A 146 19.07 -10.30 1.59
C SER A 146 18.08 -11.04 0.71
N ASP A 147 16.97 -10.41 0.30
CA ASP A 147 15.99 -11.04 -0.60
C ASP A 147 16.40 -10.85 -2.06
N GLN A 148 17.46 -11.55 -2.44
CA GLN A 148 17.96 -11.55 -3.82
C GLN A 148 17.02 -12.33 -4.75
N GLU A 149 16.29 -13.32 -4.24
CA GLU A 149 15.50 -14.21 -5.09
C GLU A 149 14.29 -13.50 -5.68
N LEU A 150 13.51 -12.77 -4.86
CA LEU A 150 12.41 -11.96 -5.37
C LEU A 150 12.93 -10.90 -6.36
N ARG A 151 14.02 -10.20 -6.00
CA ARG A 151 14.63 -9.18 -6.87
C ARG A 151 15.02 -9.74 -8.23
N SER A 152 15.70 -10.89 -8.28
CA SER A 152 16.13 -11.53 -9.53
C SER A 152 14.93 -11.97 -10.38
N ARG A 153 13.82 -12.39 -9.77
CA ARG A 153 12.59 -12.73 -10.50
C ARG A 153 11.94 -11.50 -11.13
N LEU A 154 11.82 -10.40 -10.38
CA LEU A 154 11.31 -9.13 -10.91
C LEU A 154 12.19 -8.59 -12.04
N GLU A 155 13.51 -8.71 -11.92
CA GLU A 155 14.47 -8.34 -12.97
C GLU A 155 14.31 -9.19 -14.23
N LEU A 156 14.18 -10.51 -14.09
CA LEU A 156 13.95 -11.42 -15.21
C LEU A 156 12.65 -11.10 -15.96
N ILE A 157 11.56 -10.85 -15.24
CA ILE A 157 10.28 -10.45 -15.84
C ILE A 157 10.45 -9.14 -16.62
N LEU A 158 11.11 -8.12 -16.03
CA LEU A 158 11.35 -6.85 -16.71
C LEU A 158 12.21 -7.03 -17.97
N GLU A 159 13.25 -7.84 -17.91
CA GLU A 159 14.11 -8.12 -19.08
C GLU A 159 13.30 -8.73 -20.23
N LYS A 160 12.48 -9.74 -19.93
CA LYS A 160 11.60 -10.38 -20.92
C LYS A 160 10.57 -9.41 -21.48
N TYR A 161 9.99 -8.53 -20.65
CA TYR A 161 9.09 -7.45 -21.11
C TYR A 161 9.78 -6.47 -22.06
N LYS A 162 11.01 -6.06 -21.75
CA LYS A 162 11.78 -5.17 -22.62
C LYS A 162 12.02 -5.82 -23.97
N LYS A 163 12.42 -7.10 -23.96
CA LYS A 163 12.58 -7.88 -25.20
C LYS A 163 11.27 -7.94 -26.00
N LEU A 164 10.16 -8.29 -25.36
CA LEU A 164 8.84 -8.31 -25.98
C LEU A 164 8.50 -6.97 -26.62
N ASN A 165 8.69 -5.86 -25.90
CA ASN A 165 8.43 -4.51 -26.40
C ASN A 165 9.29 -4.19 -27.64
N THR A 166 10.58 -4.54 -27.60
CA THR A 166 11.50 -4.36 -28.73
C THR A 166 11.08 -5.19 -29.94
N ASP A 167 10.78 -6.48 -29.76
CA ASP A 167 10.38 -7.38 -30.85
C ASP A 167 9.07 -6.90 -31.49
N PHE A 168 8.09 -6.52 -30.65
CA PHE A 168 6.80 -6.01 -31.10
C PHE A 168 6.94 -4.70 -31.91
N ILE A 169 7.68 -3.72 -31.39
CA ILE A 169 7.93 -2.43 -32.06
C ILE A 169 8.72 -2.64 -33.34
N THR A 170 9.72 -3.52 -33.34
CA THR A 170 10.55 -3.79 -34.52
C THR A 170 9.72 -4.40 -35.64
N TYR A 171 8.89 -5.40 -35.32
CA TYR A 171 8.03 -6.02 -36.31
C TYR A 171 7.01 -5.02 -36.88
N TYR A 172 6.39 -4.19 -36.02
CA TYR A 172 5.47 -3.14 -36.44
C TYR A 172 6.15 -2.10 -37.35
N ASN A 173 7.26 -1.50 -36.91
CA ASN A 173 7.90 -0.38 -37.58
C ASN A 173 8.69 -0.80 -38.83
N SER A 174 9.07 -2.08 -38.96
CA SER A 174 9.74 -2.60 -40.16
C SER A 174 8.86 -2.57 -41.41
N GLY A 175 7.54 -2.43 -41.26
CA GLY A 175 6.57 -2.56 -42.35
C GLY A 175 6.29 -4.01 -42.79
N GLN A 176 6.99 -5.00 -42.20
CA GLN A 176 6.75 -6.41 -42.50
C GLN A 176 5.33 -6.83 -42.14
N ALA A 177 4.83 -6.45 -40.96
CA ALA A 177 3.48 -6.76 -40.52
C ALA A 177 2.40 -6.22 -41.48
N PHE A 178 2.56 -4.99 -41.95
CA PHE A 178 1.66 -4.38 -42.93
C PHE A 178 1.71 -5.08 -44.29
N THR A 179 2.91 -5.46 -44.73
CA THR A 179 3.12 -6.21 -45.98
C THR A 179 2.42 -7.57 -45.94
N VAL A 180 2.56 -8.31 -44.85
CA VAL A 180 1.89 -9.60 -44.63
C VAL A 180 0.36 -9.44 -44.68
N SER A 181 -0.18 -8.46 -43.95
CA SER A 181 -1.63 -8.18 -43.95
C SER A 181 -2.16 -7.80 -45.34
N ASN A 182 -1.45 -6.96 -46.09
CA ASN A 182 -1.83 -6.61 -47.46
C ASN A 182 -1.80 -7.80 -48.41
N ASN A 183 -0.80 -8.69 -48.29
CA ASN A 183 -0.72 -9.90 -49.09
C ASN A 183 -1.88 -10.86 -48.77
N ALA A 184 -2.26 -10.97 -47.50
CA ALA A 184 -3.44 -11.72 -47.08
C ALA A 184 -4.72 -11.12 -47.70
N TRP A 185 -4.89 -9.79 -47.66
CA TRP A 185 -6.00 -9.09 -48.30
C TRP A 185 -6.06 -9.32 -49.82
N ASN A 186 -4.93 -9.24 -50.51
CA ASN A 186 -4.85 -9.47 -51.97
C ASN A 186 -5.23 -10.91 -52.34
N THR A 187 -5.06 -11.86 -51.42
CA THR A 187 -5.46 -13.27 -51.61
C THR A 187 -6.95 -13.46 -51.32
N ILE A 188 -7.44 -12.90 -50.23
CA ILE A 188 -8.80 -13.13 -49.71
C ILE A 188 -9.85 -12.32 -50.47
N SER A 189 -9.53 -11.08 -50.85
CA SER A 189 -10.45 -10.19 -51.54
C SER A 189 -11.07 -10.80 -52.81
N PRO A 190 -10.28 -11.31 -53.80
CA PRO A 190 -10.84 -11.93 -54.99
C PRO A 190 -11.49 -13.29 -54.71
N ALA A 191 -10.94 -14.08 -53.78
CA ALA A 191 -11.43 -15.43 -53.48
C ALA A 191 -12.83 -15.42 -52.85
N TYR A 192 -13.10 -14.43 -51.99
CA TYR A 192 -14.37 -14.32 -51.25
C TYR A 192 -15.24 -13.13 -51.68
N ARG A 193 -14.79 -12.33 -52.67
CA ARG A 193 -15.46 -11.12 -53.17
C ARG A 193 -15.70 -10.07 -52.08
N ILE A 194 -14.71 -9.87 -51.21
CA ILE A 194 -14.73 -8.90 -50.11
C ILE A 194 -13.80 -7.75 -50.45
N ASN A 195 -14.22 -6.50 -50.23
CA ASN A 195 -13.36 -5.34 -50.49
C ASN A 195 -12.14 -5.34 -49.55
N ILE A 196 -10.97 -4.95 -50.07
CA ILE A 196 -9.75 -4.83 -49.25
C ILE A 196 -10.00 -3.85 -48.10
N GLY A 197 -9.69 -4.28 -46.88
CA GLY A 197 -9.87 -3.48 -45.67
C GLY A 197 -11.30 -3.44 -45.13
N ASP A 198 -12.26 -4.14 -45.76
CA ASP A 198 -13.60 -4.31 -45.19
C ASP A 198 -13.61 -5.43 -44.14
N TYR A 199 -13.08 -5.12 -42.95
CA TYR A 199 -13.03 -6.07 -41.83
C TYR A 199 -14.43 -6.47 -41.33
N SER A 200 -15.47 -5.66 -41.57
CA SER A 200 -16.85 -6.00 -41.21
C SER A 200 -17.35 -7.17 -42.07
N ALA A 201 -17.19 -7.06 -43.38
CA ALA A 201 -17.52 -8.13 -44.31
C ALA A 201 -16.63 -9.37 -44.11
N LEU A 202 -15.34 -9.17 -43.81
CA LEU A 202 -14.41 -10.25 -43.52
C LEU A 202 -14.83 -11.05 -42.28
N THR A 203 -15.05 -10.39 -41.15
CA THR A 203 -15.41 -11.06 -39.88
C THR A 203 -16.80 -11.70 -39.92
N SER A 204 -17.70 -11.19 -40.76
CA SER A 204 -19.01 -11.80 -41.00
C SER A 204 -18.94 -13.10 -41.83
N ASN A 205 -17.82 -13.36 -42.52
CA ASN A 205 -17.58 -14.58 -43.27
C ASN A 205 -16.49 -15.43 -42.59
N PHE A 206 -16.91 -16.39 -41.77
CA PHE A 206 -16.01 -17.23 -40.98
C PHE A 206 -14.88 -17.87 -41.80
N ASN A 207 -15.19 -18.43 -42.99
CA ASN A 207 -14.19 -19.09 -43.82
C ASN A 207 -13.16 -18.10 -44.39
N ALA A 208 -13.63 -16.91 -44.81
CA ALA A 208 -12.74 -15.85 -45.29
C ALA A 208 -11.84 -15.35 -44.16
N TYR A 209 -12.40 -15.15 -42.97
CA TYR A 209 -11.67 -14.68 -41.79
C TYR A 209 -10.61 -15.68 -41.31
N ASP A 210 -10.96 -16.96 -41.17
CA ASP A 210 -10.01 -18.02 -40.80
C ASP A 210 -8.86 -18.14 -41.82
N ALA A 211 -9.18 -18.13 -43.12
CA ALA A 211 -8.17 -18.15 -44.17
C ALA A 211 -7.27 -16.90 -44.15
N PHE A 212 -7.85 -15.72 -43.90
CA PHE A 212 -7.10 -14.47 -43.75
C PHE A 212 -6.14 -14.52 -42.56
N LEU A 213 -6.60 -14.96 -41.40
CA LEU A 213 -5.77 -15.05 -40.20
C LEU A 213 -4.61 -16.04 -40.37
N LYS A 214 -4.85 -17.17 -41.05
CA LYS A 214 -3.79 -18.14 -41.40
C LYS A 214 -2.71 -17.55 -42.29
N LEU A 215 -3.09 -16.67 -43.23
CA LEU A 215 -2.13 -15.95 -44.08
C LEU A 215 -1.37 -14.85 -43.32
N CYS A 216 -1.97 -14.30 -42.26
CA CYS A 216 -1.32 -13.31 -41.40
C CYS A 216 -0.37 -13.96 -40.37
N ALA A 217 -0.60 -15.22 -40.00
CA ALA A 217 0.27 -15.97 -39.11
C ALA A 217 1.63 -16.25 -39.78
N ASN A 218 2.72 -15.96 -39.06
CA ASN A 218 4.09 -16.17 -39.52
C ASN A 218 5.05 -16.38 -38.34
N GLU A 219 6.29 -16.76 -38.66
CA GLU A 219 7.36 -17.03 -37.69
C GLU A 219 7.59 -15.88 -36.70
N THR A 220 7.50 -14.62 -37.15
CA THR A 220 7.66 -13.46 -36.26
C THR A 220 6.52 -13.33 -35.26
N THR A 221 5.27 -13.51 -35.71
CA THR A 221 4.10 -13.49 -34.81
C THR A 221 4.13 -14.66 -33.82
N GLU A 222 4.66 -15.81 -34.23
CA GLU A 222 4.85 -16.98 -33.37
C GLU A 222 5.97 -16.74 -32.34
N ALA A 223 7.11 -16.18 -32.74
CA ALA A 223 8.20 -15.84 -31.84
C ALA A 223 7.79 -14.83 -30.75
N ILE A 224 7.00 -13.81 -31.13
CA ILE A 224 6.41 -12.86 -30.18
C ILE A 224 5.44 -13.59 -29.23
N ASN A 225 4.59 -14.50 -29.75
CA ASN A 225 3.67 -15.29 -28.92
C ASN A 225 4.42 -16.18 -27.92
N ASN A 226 5.50 -16.84 -28.35
CA ASN A 226 6.33 -17.66 -27.47
C ASN A 226 6.95 -16.82 -26.36
N THR A 227 7.39 -15.59 -26.67
CA THR A 227 7.88 -14.65 -25.64
C THR A 227 6.78 -14.27 -24.64
N ILE A 228 5.53 -14.06 -25.08
CA ILE A 228 4.39 -13.82 -24.19
C ILE A 228 4.16 -15.03 -23.27
N LEU A 229 4.14 -16.25 -23.82
CA LEU A 229 3.94 -17.47 -23.04
C LEU A 229 5.07 -17.68 -22.02
N GLU A 230 6.32 -17.43 -22.40
CA GLU A 230 7.47 -17.47 -21.48
C GLU A 230 7.25 -16.50 -20.31
N ILE A 231 6.85 -15.26 -20.59
CA ILE A 231 6.59 -14.27 -19.54
C ILE A 231 5.45 -14.72 -18.64
N LEU A 232 4.32 -15.15 -19.20
CA LEU A 232 3.16 -15.61 -18.42
C LEU A 232 3.54 -16.79 -17.51
N SER A 233 4.40 -17.70 -17.98
CA SER A 233 4.88 -18.82 -17.17
C SER A 233 5.72 -18.39 -15.95
N LEU A 234 6.27 -17.16 -15.94
CA LEU A 234 6.99 -16.62 -14.78
C LEU A 234 6.04 -16.18 -13.67
N PHE A 235 4.77 -15.92 -13.99
CA PHE A 235 3.72 -15.52 -13.05
C PHE A 235 2.97 -16.71 -12.42
N GLU A 236 3.40 -17.94 -12.67
CA GLU A 236 2.88 -19.09 -11.91
C GLU A 236 3.21 -18.93 -10.42
N TYR A 237 2.32 -19.42 -9.55
CA TYR A 237 2.41 -19.25 -8.10
C TYR A 237 3.79 -19.59 -7.52
N ASP A 238 4.36 -20.75 -7.89
CA ASP A 238 5.67 -21.21 -7.39
C ASP A 238 6.86 -20.38 -7.90
N LYS A 239 6.65 -19.53 -8.91
CA LYS A 239 7.68 -18.71 -9.56
C LYS A 239 7.54 -17.22 -9.25
N PHE A 240 6.37 -16.75 -8.82
CA PHE A 240 6.11 -15.33 -8.53
C PHE A 240 5.41 -15.12 -7.19
N ASP A 241 4.15 -15.53 -7.06
CA ASP A 241 3.30 -15.21 -5.90
C ASP A 241 3.91 -15.66 -4.56
N LYS A 242 4.49 -16.87 -4.53
CA LYS A 242 5.13 -17.45 -3.34
C LYS A 242 6.21 -16.55 -2.75
N TYR A 243 6.92 -15.76 -3.56
CA TYR A 243 7.98 -14.86 -3.10
C TYR A 243 7.43 -13.56 -2.50
N PHE A 244 6.19 -13.21 -2.81
CA PHE A 244 5.51 -12.07 -2.22
C PHE A 244 4.79 -12.41 -0.92
N GLU A 245 4.42 -13.68 -0.68
CA GLU A 245 3.69 -14.10 0.53
C GLU A 245 4.28 -13.58 1.86
N PRO A 246 5.62 -13.61 2.08
CA PRO A 246 6.20 -13.07 3.31
C PRO A 246 5.84 -11.58 3.50
N TYR A 247 5.78 -10.80 2.44
CA TYR A 247 5.52 -9.36 2.50
C TYR A 247 4.02 -9.02 2.53
N LEU A 248 3.19 -9.93 2.02
CA LEU A 248 1.75 -9.74 1.89
C LEU A 248 0.95 -10.36 3.04
N GLN A 249 1.51 -11.31 3.79
CA GLN A 249 0.88 -11.82 4.99
C GLN A 249 1.06 -10.84 6.15
N THR A 250 -0.06 -10.37 6.71
CA THR A 250 -0.09 -9.39 7.81
C THR A 250 0.70 -9.85 9.06
N ASN A 251 0.89 -11.17 9.20
CA ASN A 251 1.60 -11.81 10.32
C ASN A 251 3.13 -11.84 10.19
N TYR A 252 3.71 -11.51 9.03
CA TYR A 252 5.18 -11.51 8.88
C TYR A 252 5.83 -10.42 9.72
N LEU A 253 5.18 -9.26 9.83
CA LEU A 253 5.63 -8.12 10.63
C LEU A 253 5.48 -8.33 12.15
N GLU A 254 4.77 -9.39 12.57
CA GLU A 254 4.69 -9.83 13.97
C GLU A 254 5.78 -10.85 14.32
N LYS A 255 6.20 -11.69 13.37
CA LYS A 255 7.22 -12.73 13.59
C LYS A 255 8.64 -12.17 13.75
N GLU A 256 9.01 -11.09 13.08
CA GLU A 256 10.33 -10.46 13.31
C GLU A 256 10.48 -9.90 14.75
N ASN A 257 9.39 -9.43 15.36
CA ASN A 257 9.41 -8.94 16.75
C ASN A 257 9.61 -10.05 17.79
N GLN A 258 9.29 -11.31 17.46
CA GLN A 258 9.53 -12.45 18.35
C GLN A 258 10.98 -12.97 18.27
N ASN A 259 11.63 -12.82 17.13
CA ASN A 259 13.03 -13.27 16.95
C ASN A 259 14.08 -12.22 17.36
N GLY A 260 13.69 -10.95 17.53
CA GLY A 260 14.57 -9.88 18.05
C GLY A 260 14.55 -9.73 19.58
N SER A 261 13.81 -10.58 20.30
CA SER A 261 13.61 -10.48 21.76
C SER A 261 14.25 -11.62 22.57
N ASN A 262 15.22 -12.35 22.00
CA ASN A 262 15.99 -13.39 22.70
C ASN A 262 17.44 -12.97 22.92
#